data_AF-A0A644V8U8-F1
#
_entry.id   AF-A0A644V8U8-F1
#
_cell.length_a   1.000
_cell.length_b   1.000
_cell.length_c   1.000
_cell.angle_alpha   90.00
_cell.angle_beta   90.00
_cell.angle_gamma   90.00
#
_symmetry.space_group_name_H-M   'P 1'
#
loop_
_entity.id
_entity.type
_entity.pdbx_description
1 polymer ?
#
loop_
_entity_poly.entity_id
_entity_poly.type
_entity_poly.pdbx_seq_one_letter_code
_entity_poly.pdbx_strand_id
1 'polypeptide(L)'
;MSILFRKFTFGALLASTLTIFGLHANSYEPSQTVASLSLKVPGNNSNTYPLTFNRLANSNFMYQLTAAEPLPVTIFQKVVEKGQKKELTVFITASEDVYLHYSQLLRTGYRHEDCLFYLPGFWYRRNLRSPKEAPSFHTSDSWTVREDRLSAPLTGIFNEKNGESLTISRKDDFAHEALTTHKEGEVVLSGKTSLGYTGFENQDGVANLSFGFPYQETPRSYIRKLTLAPAVKAF
;
A
#
# COMPACT_ATOMS: atom_id res chain seq x y z
N MET A 1 -47.78 -23.93 36.39
CA MET A 1 -48.04 -22.48 36.43
C MET A 1 -46.84 -21.80 35.79
N SER A 2 -47.09 -21.07 34.71
CA SER A 2 -46.12 -20.63 33.70
C SER A 2 -45.10 -19.61 34.21
N ILE A 3 -43.83 -19.83 33.90
CA ILE A 3 -42.78 -18.81 34.03
C ILE A 3 -42.70 -18.07 32.69
N LEU A 4 -43.14 -16.81 32.73
CA LEU A 4 -43.27 -15.88 31.62
C LEU A 4 -41.91 -15.23 31.32
N PHE A 5 -41.19 -15.70 30.30
CA PHE A 5 -40.05 -14.95 29.75
C PHE A 5 -40.55 -13.84 28.82
N ARG A 6 -40.58 -12.60 29.32
CA ARG A 6 -40.79 -11.40 28.51
C ARG A 6 -39.49 -11.03 27.79
N LYS A 7 -39.49 -11.14 26.46
CA LYS A 7 -38.49 -10.51 25.59
C LYS A 7 -38.69 -9.00 25.61
N PHE A 8 -37.66 -8.24 25.93
CA PHE A 8 -37.59 -6.80 25.66
C PHE A 8 -36.66 -6.57 24.48
N THR A 9 -37.25 -6.29 23.31
CA THR A 9 -36.56 -5.69 22.17
C THR A 9 -36.82 -4.19 22.22
N PHE A 10 -35.78 -3.39 22.45
CA PHE A 10 -35.82 -1.95 22.23
C PHE A 10 -35.25 -1.68 20.82
N GLY A 11 -36.01 -0.92 20.04
CA GLY A 11 -35.75 -0.70 18.62
C GLY A 11 -34.67 0.34 18.33
N ALA A 12 -34.19 0.31 17.10
CA ALA A 12 -33.64 1.47 16.42
C ALA A 12 -34.37 1.63 15.10
N LEU A 13 -35.15 2.70 14.98
CA LEU A 13 -35.70 3.18 13.73
C LEU A 13 -34.56 3.90 13.01
N LEU A 14 -34.15 3.40 11.85
CA LEU A 14 -33.24 4.14 10.96
C LEU A 14 -33.96 4.38 9.64
N ALA A 15 -34.58 5.55 9.58
CA ALA A 15 -34.97 6.21 8.35
C ALA A 15 -33.70 6.57 7.58
N SER A 16 -33.50 5.93 6.43
CA SER A 16 -33.05 6.54 5.17
C SER A 16 -32.68 5.41 4.24
N THR A 17 -33.58 5.12 3.30
CA THR A 17 -33.25 4.41 2.08
C THR A 17 -32.35 5.33 1.25
N LEU A 18 -31.04 5.35 1.56
CA LEU A 18 -30.04 5.65 0.55
C LEU A 18 -29.69 4.31 -0.09
N THR A 19 -30.41 3.95 -1.15
CA THR A 19 -29.91 3.01 -2.15
C THR A 19 -28.70 3.66 -2.81
N ILE A 20 -27.53 3.53 -2.18
CA ILE A 20 -26.25 3.72 -2.85
C ILE A 20 -26.18 2.57 -3.83
N PHE A 21 -26.30 2.89 -5.13
CA PHE A 21 -25.96 1.98 -6.20
C PHE A 21 -24.58 1.42 -5.88
N GLY A 22 -24.54 0.12 -5.56
CA GLY A 22 -23.29 -0.63 -5.47
C GLY A 22 -22.65 -0.66 -6.84
N LEU A 23 -21.84 0.34 -7.14
CA LEU A 23 -20.88 0.25 -8.23
C LEU A 23 -19.86 -0.80 -7.81
N HIS A 24 -19.94 -1.96 -8.45
CA HIS A 24 -18.99 -3.05 -8.29
C HIS A 24 -17.60 -2.57 -8.70
N ALA A 25 -16.76 -2.26 -7.72
CA ALA A 25 -15.34 -2.07 -7.93
C ALA A 25 -14.68 -3.44 -8.14
N ASN A 26 -14.65 -3.93 -9.39
CA ASN A 26 -13.74 -5.00 -9.80
C ASN A 26 -12.32 -4.43 -9.78
N SER A 27 -11.71 -4.35 -8.59
CA SER A 27 -10.66 -3.35 -8.29
C SER A 27 -9.25 -3.93 -8.12
N TYR A 28 -9.00 -5.11 -8.68
CA TYR A 28 -7.64 -5.62 -8.81
C TYR A 28 -7.54 -6.52 -10.03
N GLU A 29 -6.94 -5.99 -11.09
CA GLU A 29 -6.56 -6.73 -12.28
C GLU A 29 -5.09 -6.47 -12.61
N PRO A 30 -4.39 -7.45 -13.21
CA PRO A 30 -2.99 -7.28 -13.63
C PRO A 30 -2.79 -6.08 -14.55
N SER A 31 -3.74 -5.77 -15.43
CA SER A 31 -3.67 -4.63 -16.35
C SER A 31 -3.65 -3.27 -15.65
N GLN A 32 -4.16 -3.21 -14.42
CA GLN A 32 -4.16 -2.01 -13.57
C GLN A 32 -3.01 -2.03 -12.56
N THR A 33 -2.16 -3.05 -12.57
CA THR A 33 -1.11 -3.23 -11.58
C THR A 33 0.27 -3.17 -12.22
N VAL A 34 1.16 -2.38 -11.63
CA VAL A 34 2.58 -2.38 -11.97
C VAL A 34 3.32 -2.95 -10.76
N ALA A 35 4.18 -3.93 -10.97
CA ALA A 35 5.04 -4.47 -9.93
C ALA A 35 6.50 -4.40 -10.36
N SER A 36 7.40 -4.26 -9.40
CA SER A 36 8.83 -4.25 -9.62
C SER A 36 9.56 -4.90 -8.45
N LEU A 37 10.74 -5.45 -8.75
CA LEU A 37 11.68 -5.93 -7.77
C LEU A 37 12.98 -5.15 -7.93
N SER A 38 13.41 -4.45 -6.89
CA SER A 38 14.76 -3.90 -6.85
C SER A 38 15.68 -4.86 -6.11
N LEU A 39 16.87 -5.10 -6.65
CA LEU A 39 17.91 -5.91 -6.04
C LEU A 39 19.12 -5.03 -5.70
N LYS A 40 19.72 -5.25 -4.53
CA LYS A 40 20.81 -4.43 -4.03
C LYS A 40 22.07 -5.26 -3.76
N VAL A 41 23.20 -4.75 -4.22
CA VAL A 41 24.53 -5.19 -3.77
C VAL A 41 25.10 -4.10 -2.86
N PRO A 42 25.47 -4.40 -1.60
CA PRO A 42 26.08 -3.42 -0.71
C PRO A 42 27.26 -2.70 -1.39
N GLY A 43 27.32 -1.37 -1.26
CA GLY A 43 28.31 -0.54 -1.96
C GLY A 43 27.94 -0.07 -3.37
N ASN A 44 26.91 -0.65 -4.03
CA ASN A 44 26.43 -0.24 -5.37
C ASN A 44 24.99 0.25 -5.32
N ASN A 45 24.53 1.02 -6.32
CA ASN A 45 23.09 1.35 -6.43
C ASN A 45 22.25 0.10 -6.70
N SER A 46 20.98 0.10 -6.28
CA SER A 46 20.06 -0.99 -6.63
C SER A 46 19.70 -0.99 -8.13
N ASN A 47 19.44 -2.20 -8.66
CA ASN A 47 18.88 -2.39 -10.00
C ASN A 47 17.41 -2.77 -9.88
N THR A 48 16.54 -2.13 -10.66
CA THR A 48 15.09 -2.36 -10.61
C THR A 48 14.61 -3.12 -11.83
N TYR A 49 13.93 -4.23 -11.58
CA TYR A 49 13.40 -5.14 -12.58
C TYR A 49 11.87 -5.01 -12.62
N PRO A 50 11.27 -4.58 -13.73
CA PRO A 50 9.81 -4.60 -13.89
C PRO A 50 9.31 -6.04 -13.93
N LEU A 51 8.19 -6.30 -13.27
CA LEU A 51 7.59 -7.63 -13.17
C LEU A 51 6.35 -7.74 -14.07
N THR A 52 6.24 -8.85 -14.76
CA THR A 52 5.08 -9.24 -15.57
C THR A 52 4.25 -10.28 -14.82
N PHE A 53 2.94 -10.09 -14.78
CA PHE A 53 2.00 -11.03 -14.16
C PHE A 53 1.61 -12.12 -15.15
N ASN A 54 2.06 -13.35 -14.90
CA ASN A 54 1.69 -14.51 -15.70
C ASN A 54 0.60 -15.29 -14.98
N ARG A 55 -0.58 -15.42 -15.61
CA ARG A 55 -1.70 -16.17 -15.04
C ARG A 55 -1.36 -17.66 -14.99
N LEU A 56 -1.53 -18.28 -13.83
CA LEU A 56 -1.34 -19.71 -13.67
C LEU A 56 -2.68 -20.45 -13.81
N ALA A 57 -2.67 -21.56 -14.55
CA ALA A 57 -3.79 -22.50 -14.59
C ALA A 57 -3.58 -23.59 -13.53
N ASN A 58 -4.66 -24.01 -12.86
CA ASN A 58 -4.67 -25.15 -11.93
C ASN A 58 -3.62 -25.07 -10.79
N SER A 59 -3.44 -23.88 -10.22
CA SER A 59 -2.54 -23.64 -9.09
C SER A 59 -3.27 -22.98 -7.92
N ASN A 60 -2.73 -23.15 -6.70
CA ASN A 60 -3.17 -22.40 -5.52
C ASN A 60 -2.80 -20.91 -5.58
N PHE A 61 -1.91 -20.54 -6.50
CA PHE A 61 -1.55 -19.16 -6.82
C PHE A 61 -2.26 -18.71 -8.09
N MET A 62 -2.62 -17.43 -8.15
CA MET A 62 -3.28 -16.86 -9.32
C MET A 62 -2.26 -16.39 -10.35
N TYR A 63 -1.15 -15.81 -9.90
CA TYR A 63 -0.11 -15.27 -10.77
C TYR A 63 1.29 -15.71 -10.34
N GLN A 64 2.17 -15.89 -11.32
CA GLN A 64 3.62 -15.86 -11.16
C GLN A 64 4.15 -14.54 -11.71
N LEU A 65 4.98 -13.84 -10.93
CA LEU A 65 5.58 -12.57 -11.34
C LEU A 65 7.01 -12.84 -11.80
N THR A 66 7.32 -12.47 -13.05
CA THR A 66 8.65 -12.70 -13.66
C THR A 66 9.21 -11.40 -14.26
N ALA A 67 10.53 -11.27 -14.30
CA ALA A 67 11.20 -10.22 -15.08
C ALA A 67 11.65 -10.76 -16.45
N ALA A 68 12.15 -9.87 -17.30
CA ALA A 68 12.76 -10.25 -18.58
C ALA A 68 14.06 -11.04 -18.39
N GLU A 69 14.78 -10.78 -17.29
CA GLU A 69 15.99 -11.48 -16.90
C GLU A 69 15.71 -12.47 -15.76
N PRO A 70 16.48 -13.56 -15.63
CA PRO A 70 16.40 -14.46 -14.48
C PRO A 70 16.64 -13.70 -13.17
N LEU A 71 15.78 -13.93 -12.18
CA LEU A 71 15.90 -13.35 -10.84
C LEU A 71 16.32 -14.42 -9.83
N PRO A 72 17.09 -14.06 -8.79
CA PRO A 72 17.44 -14.96 -7.67
C PRO A 72 16.28 -15.18 -6.68
N VAL A 73 15.05 -14.87 -7.10
CA VAL A 73 13.84 -15.02 -6.32
C VAL A 73 12.71 -15.56 -7.19
N THR A 74 11.83 -16.35 -6.60
CA THR A 74 10.55 -16.72 -7.20
C THR A 74 9.43 -15.95 -6.52
N ILE A 75 8.58 -15.31 -7.31
CA ILE A 75 7.47 -14.49 -6.81
C ILE A 75 6.14 -15.06 -7.30
N PHE A 76 5.25 -15.40 -6.37
CA PHE A 76 3.88 -15.81 -6.64
C PHE A 76 2.89 -14.90 -5.94
N GLN A 77 1.71 -14.74 -6.53
CA GLN A 77 0.63 -14.00 -5.92
C GLN A 77 -0.63 -14.84 -5.85
N LYS A 78 -1.21 -14.90 -4.66
CA LYS A 78 -2.55 -15.43 -4.40
C LYS A 78 -3.52 -14.26 -4.27
N VAL A 79 -4.67 -14.39 -4.91
CA VAL A 79 -5.77 -13.43 -4.81
C VAL A 79 -7.01 -14.19 -4.37
N VAL A 80 -7.60 -13.78 -3.24
CA VAL A 80 -8.81 -14.38 -2.69
C VAL A 80 -9.92 -13.34 -2.70
N GLU A 81 -11.02 -13.64 -3.39
CA GLU A 81 -12.20 -12.79 -3.39
C GLU A 81 -13.00 -12.96 -2.10
N LYS A 82 -13.35 -11.85 -1.45
CA LYS A 82 -14.11 -11.78 -0.21
C LYS A 82 -15.20 -10.72 -0.33
N GLY A 83 -16.26 -11.07 -1.06
CA GLY A 83 -17.36 -10.15 -1.35
C GLY A 83 -16.86 -8.95 -2.16
N GLN A 84 -16.93 -7.75 -1.60
CA GLN A 84 -16.44 -6.52 -2.24
C GLN A 84 -14.94 -6.27 -2.06
N LYS A 85 -14.23 -7.14 -1.34
CA LYS A 85 -12.79 -7.02 -1.07
C LYS A 85 -12.01 -8.11 -1.79
N LYS A 86 -10.77 -7.82 -2.15
CA LYS A 86 -9.79 -8.81 -2.60
C LYS A 86 -8.65 -8.86 -1.60
N GLU A 87 -8.30 -10.06 -1.14
CA GLU A 87 -7.15 -10.30 -0.27
C GLU A 87 -5.97 -10.75 -1.14
N LEU A 88 -4.88 -9.98 -1.11
CA LEU A 88 -3.67 -10.23 -1.87
C LEU A 88 -2.61 -10.82 -0.94
N THR A 89 -1.99 -11.92 -1.33
CA THR A 89 -0.83 -12.49 -0.64
C THR A 89 0.29 -12.69 -1.66
N VAL A 90 1.41 -12.02 -1.44
CA VAL A 90 2.62 -12.15 -2.27
C VAL A 90 3.60 -13.06 -1.54
N PHE A 91 4.08 -14.07 -2.25
CA PHE A 91 5.06 -15.04 -1.77
C PHE A 91 6.36 -14.76 -2.52
N ILE A 92 7.42 -14.44 -1.78
CA ILE A 92 8.75 -14.19 -2.33
C ILE A 92 9.68 -15.21 -1.69
N THR A 93 10.25 -16.09 -2.50
CA THR A 93 11.19 -17.11 -2.06
C THR A 93 12.53 -16.87 -2.75
N ALA A 94 13.56 -16.55 -1.99
CA ALA A 94 14.91 -16.39 -2.52
C ALA A 94 15.59 -17.77 -2.68
N SER A 95 16.34 -17.94 -3.77
CA SER A 95 17.18 -19.14 -4.00
C SER A 95 18.58 -19.00 -3.43
N GLU A 96 19.01 -17.79 -3.12
CA GLU A 96 20.30 -17.41 -2.56
C GLU A 96 20.17 -16.17 -1.67
N ASP A 97 21.25 -15.78 -0.97
CA ASP A 97 21.26 -14.57 -0.16
C ASP A 97 21.17 -13.33 -1.06
N VAL A 98 20.09 -12.56 -0.90
CA VAL A 98 19.80 -11.38 -1.72
C VAL A 98 19.12 -10.29 -0.90
N TYR A 99 19.52 -9.04 -1.15
CA TYR A 99 18.85 -7.85 -0.62
C TYR A 99 17.84 -7.36 -1.65
N LEU A 100 16.56 -7.28 -1.25
CA LEU A 100 15.47 -7.07 -2.17
C LEU A 100 14.50 -5.99 -1.70
N HIS A 101 13.84 -5.35 -2.65
CA HIS A 101 12.72 -4.47 -2.41
C HIS A 101 11.63 -4.72 -3.44
N TYR A 102 10.50 -5.25 -3.00
CA TYR A 102 9.32 -5.47 -3.81
C TYR A 102 8.38 -4.26 -3.71
N SER A 103 7.98 -3.71 -4.86
CA SER A 103 7.03 -2.60 -4.96
C SER A 103 5.88 -2.99 -5.87
N GLN A 104 4.67 -2.62 -5.47
CA GLN A 104 3.46 -2.78 -6.26
C GLN A 104 2.65 -1.47 -6.25
N LEU A 105 2.21 -1.07 -7.44
CA LEU A 105 1.44 0.12 -7.71
C LEU A 105 0.12 -0.28 -8.37
N LEU A 106 -1.00 0.12 -7.78
CA LEU A 106 -2.34 -0.10 -8.31
C LEU A 106 -2.86 1.21 -8.91
N ARG A 107 -3.05 1.19 -10.23
CA ARG A 107 -3.54 2.30 -11.03
C ARG A 107 -5.05 2.41 -10.91
N THR A 108 -5.51 3.50 -10.31
CA THR A 108 -6.95 3.73 -10.14
C THR A 108 -7.62 4.23 -11.43
N GLY A 109 -6.85 4.89 -12.30
CA GLY A 109 -7.39 5.63 -13.45
C GLY A 109 -8.04 6.96 -13.06
N TYR A 110 -8.04 7.34 -11.78
CA TYR A 110 -8.59 8.61 -11.32
C TYR A 110 -7.64 9.76 -11.64
N ARG A 111 -8.21 10.88 -12.10
CA ARG A 111 -7.45 12.12 -12.27
C ARG A 111 -6.97 12.58 -10.89
N HIS A 112 -5.67 12.74 -10.71
CA HIS A 112 -5.06 13.03 -9.41
C HIS A 112 -5.63 14.31 -8.79
N GLU A 113 -5.93 15.31 -9.63
CA GLU A 113 -6.49 16.58 -9.18
C GLU A 113 -7.98 16.54 -8.79
N ASP A 114 -8.67 15.43 -9.01
CA ASP A 114 -10.03 15.22 -8.51
C ASP A 114 -10.06 14.38 -7.22
N CYS A 115 -8.89 13.99 -6.70
CA CYS A 115 -8.79 13.04 -5.61
C CYS A 115 -8.48 13.70 -4.27
N LEU A 116 -9.04 13.11 -3.21
CA LEU A 116 -8.63 13.25 -1.82
C LEU A 116 -7.87 11.99 -1.38
N PHE A 117 -6.86 12.18 -0.54
CA PHE A 117 -5.98 11.12 -0.11
C PHE A 117 -6.07 10.93 1.40
N TYR A 118 -6.08 9.69 1.84
CA TYR A 118 -6.19 9.33 3.24
C TYR A 118 -5.08 8.38 3.67
N LEU A 119 -4.32 8.84 4.66
CA LEU A 119 -3.36 8.06 5.43
C LEU A 119 -3.74 8.24 6.91
N PRO A 120 -4.12 7.19 7.66
CA PRO A 120 -4.55 7.35 9.06
C PRO A 120 -3.48 8.04 9.92
N GLY A 121 -3.85 9.15 10.56
CA GLY A 121 -2.91 10.00 11.30
C GLY A 121 -2.27 11.12 10.46
N PHE A 122 -2.42 11.07 9.14
CA PHE A 122 -2.01 12.09 8.16
C PHE A 122 -3.19 12.43 7.24
N TRP A 123 -4.01 13.41 7.64
CA TRP A 123 -5.07 13.85 6.73
C TRP A 123 -4.51 14.67 5.57
N TYR A 124 -4.38 14.01 4.43
CA TYR A 124 -3.83 14.61 3.22
C TYR A 124 -4.93 15.25 2.37
N ARG A 125 -5.48 16.35 2.88
CA ARG A 125 -6.20 17.31 2.03
C ARG A 125 -5.15 18.16 1.36
N ARG A 126 -5.41 18.68 0.15
CA ARG A 126 -4.63 19.69 -0.61
C ARG A 126 -4.34 20.95 0.21
N ASN A 127 -3.66 20.80 1.33
CA ASN A 127 -3.67 21.71 2.44
C ASN A 127 -2.40 22.53 2.30
N LEU A 128 -2.57 23.67 1.62
CA LEU A 128 -1.54 24.68 1.49
C LEU A 128 -1.28 25.43 2.82
N ARG A 129 -2.00 25.12 3.91
CA ARG A 129 -1.76 25.74 5.22
C ARG A 129 -0.64 25.05 6.01
N SER A 130 -0.33 23.80 5.69
CA SER A 130 0.79 23.11 6.31
C SER A 130 2.11 23.69 5.79
N PRO A 131 3.12 23.90 6.63
CA PRO A 131 4.41 24.42 6.22
C PRO A 131 5.20 23.34 5.43
N LYS A 132 6.25 23.74 4.71
CA LYS A 132 7.05 22.83 3.85
C LYS A 132 7.77 21.73 4.64
N GLU A 133 7.98 21.96 5.93
CA GLU A 133 8.62 21.04 6.87
C GLU A 133 7.67 19.94 7.37
N ALA A 134 6.41 19.93 6.92
CA ALA A 134 5.43 18.88 7.19
C ALA A 134 5.09 18.10 5.91
N PRO A 135 4.61 16.84 6.02
CA PRO A 135 3.97 16.16 4.91
C PRO A 135 2.80 17.00 4.38
N SER A 136 3.01 17.64 3.23
CA SER A 136 2.11 18.65 2.68
C SER A 136 2.22 18.73 1.17
N PHE A 137 1.17 19.27 0.55
CA PHE A 137 1.11 19.44 -0.90
C PHE A 137 2.15 20.44 -1.43
N HIS A 138 2.68 21.30 -0.56
CA HIS A 138 3.81 22.16 -0.92
C HIS A 138 5.09 21.38 -1.17
N THR A 139 5.24 20.23 -0.51
CA THR A 139 6.47 19.43 -0.56
C THR A 139 6.39 18.37 -1.65
N SER A 140 5.24 17.72 -1.81
CA SER A 140 5.03 16.67 -2.81
C SER A 140 3.55 16.43 -3.00
N ASP A 141 3.11 15.97 -4.15
CA ASP A 141 1.75 15.45 -4.35
C ASP A 141 1.69 13.92 -4.28
N SER A 142 2.82 13.28 -3.99
CA SER A 142 2.99 11.84 -3.86
C SER A 142 3.66 11.51 -2.53
N TRP A 143 3.14 10.54 -1.79
CA TRP A 143 3.68 10.15 -0.49
C TRP A 143 3.58 8.64 -0.27
N THR A 144 4.72 8.04 0.06
CA THR A 144 4.77 6.70 0.65
C THR A 144 5.36 6.77 2.04
N VAL A 145 4.82 5.98 2.96
CA VAL A 145 5.23 5.96 4.36
C VAL A 145 5.34 4.53 4.86
N ARG A 146 6.23 4.35 5.85
CA ARG A 146 6.33 3.11 6.62
C ARG A 146 5.02 2.85 7.35
N GLU A 147 4.54 1.60 7.30
CA GLU A 147 3.17 1.25 7.73
C GLU A 147 2.87 1.53 9.21
N ASP A 148 3.89 1.45 10.07
CA ASP A 148 3.80 1.70 11.51
C ASP A 148 3.79 3.19 11.89
N ARG A 149 3.99 4.09 10.92
CA ARG A 149 3.80 5.53 11.12
C ARG A 149 2.33 5.92 11.14
N LEU A 150 1.48 5.05 10.62
CA LEU A 150 0.04 5.27 10.49
C LEU A 150 -0.68 4.73 11.72
N SER A 151 -1.78 5.38 12.10
CA SER A 151 -2.66 4.85 13.17
C SER A 151 -3.32 3.51 12.78
N ALA A 152 -3.44 3.26 11.48
CA ALA A 152 -3.78 1.99 10.89
C ALA A 152 -3.05 1.87 9.54
N PRO A 153 -2.48 0.72 9.17
CA PRO A 153 -1.67 0.56 7.97
C PRO A 153 -2.54 0.49 6.72
N LEU A 154 -3.12 1.63 6.35
CA LEU A 154 -4.10 1.79 5.29
C LEU A 154 -3.81 3.04 4.47
N THR A 155 -4.02 2.94 3.16
CA THR A 155 -4.07 4.11 2.28
C THR A 155 -5.38 4.12 1.51
N GLY A 156 -6.00 5.29 1.40
CA GLY A 156 -7.22 5.50 0.63
C GLY A 156 -7.11 6.64 -0.38
N ILE A 157 -7.79 6.48 -1.50
CA ILE A 157 -8.01 7.49 -2.52
C ILE A 157 -9.52 7.62 -2.72
N PHE A 158 -10.04 8.84 -2.68
CA PHE A 158 -11.44 9.16 -2.94
C PHE A 158 -11.53 10.16 -4.09
N ASN A 159 -12.24 9.82 -5.15
CA ASN A 159 -12.46 10.68 -6.30
C ASN A 159 -13.75 11.51 -6.07
N GLU A 160 -13.59 12.82 -5.90
CA GLU A 160 -14.69 13.73 -5.60
C GLU A 160 -15.67 13.88 -6.78
N LYS A 161 -15.25 13.59 -8.02
CA LYS A 161 -16.10 13.77 -9.21
C LYS A 161 -17.10 12.66 -9.41
N ASN A 162 -16.71 11.42 -9.18
CA ASN A 162 -17.58 10.26 -9.38
C ASN A 162 -18.03 9.62 -8.05
N GLY A 163 -17.48 10.04 -6.92
CA GLY A 163 -17.83 9.53 -5.59
C GLY A 163 -17.26 8.14 -5.30
N GLU A 164 -16.28 7.68 -6.09
CA GLU A 164 -15.65 6.37 -5.91
C GLU A 164 -14.47 6.43 -4.96
N SER A 165 -14.25 5.36 -4.21
CA SER A 165 -13.09 5.22 -3.32
C SER A 165 -12.39 3.89 -3.54
N LEU A 166 -11.07 3.91 -3.47
CA LEU A 166 -10.25 2.71 -3.39
C LEU A 166 -9.35 2.77 -2.16
N THR A 167 -9.22 1.66 -1.45
CA THR A 167 -8.37 1.55 -0.28
C THR A 167 -7.54 0.28 -0.33
N ILE A 168 -6.33 0.34 0.24
CA ILE A 168 -5.53 -0.82 0.54
C ILE A 168 -5.17 -0.80 2.02
N SER A 169 -5.19 -1.97 2.66
CA SER A 169 -4.81 -2.13 4.07
C SER A 169 -3.94 -3.36 4.23
N ARG A 170 -2.87 -3.22 5.02
CA ARG A 170 -2.10 -4.35 5.54
C ARG A 170 -2.96 -5.14 6.52
N LYS A 171 -2.77 -6.46 6.55
CA LYS A 171 -3.50 -7.39 7.42
C LYS A 171 -2.60 -8.15 8.40
N ASP A 172 -1.33 -8.38 8.04
CA ASP A 172 -0.42 -9.11 8.93
C ASP A 172 0.08 -8.23 10.07
N ASP A 173 0.43 -8.87 11.18
CA ASP A 173 0.97 -8.22 12.37
C ASP A 173 2.42 -7.74 12.18
N PHE A 174 2.76 -6.66 12.88
CA PHE A 174 4.15 -6.16 12.95
C PHE A 174 4.92 -6.91 14.03
N ALA A 175 5.47 -8.07 13.66
CA ALA A 175 6.20 -8.93 14.58
C ALA A 175 7.68 -8.53 14.80
N HIS A 176 8.32 -7.94 13.78
CA HIS A 176 9.77 -7.70 13.78
C HIS A 176 10.13 -6.34 13.17
N GLU A 177 11.04 -5.62 13.81
CA GLU A 177 11.67 -4.41 13.27
C GLU A 177 13.19 -4.54 13.38
N ALA A 178 13.88 -4.34 12.26
CA ALA A 178 15.34 -4.28 12.22
C ALA A 178 15.81 -2.84 12.39
N LEU A 179 16.87 -2.63 13.18
CA LEU A 179 17.53 -1.34 13.27
C LEU A 179 18.32 -1.06 11.99
N THR A 180 18.36 0.21 11.58
CA THR A 180 19.20 0.66 10.46
C THR A 180 20.26 1.62 10.96
N THR A 181 21.49 1.49 10.44
CA THR A 181 22.58 2.44 10.70
C THR A 181 22.37 3.73 9.93
N HIS A 182 21.84 3.64 8.71
CA HIS A 182 21.54 4.76 7.83
C HIS A 182 20.04 5.12 7.90
N LYS A 183 19.72 6.41 7.77
CA LYS A 183 18.36 6.96 7.86
C LYS A 183 17.88 7.63 6.56
N GLU A 184 18.65 7.48 5.49
CA GLU A 184 18.38 8.07 4.17
C GLU A 184 19.00 7.22 3.06
N GLY A 185 18.45 7.35 1.85
CA GLY A 185 18.89 6.62 0.68
C GLY A 185 18.51 5.13 0.74
N GLU A 186 19.31 4.30 0.08
CA GLU A 186 19.14 2.84 0.09
C GLU A 186 19.77 2.26 1.35
N VAL A 187 18.97 1.60 2.19
CA VAL A 187 19.42 1.06 3.47
C VAL A 187 19.24 -0.45 3.50
N VAL A 188 20.29 -1.17 3.92
CA VAL A 188 20.23 -2.62 4.12
C VAL A 188 19.85 -2.89 5.56
N LEU A 189 18.82 -3.69 5.78
CA LEU A 189 18.35 -4.05 7.11
C LEU A 189 19.28 -5.09 7.74
N SER A 190 19.68 -4.88 8.99
CA SER A 190 20.61 -5.77 9.69
C SER A 190 19.95 -7.03 10.28
N GLY A 191 18.64 -7.23 10.06
CA GLY A 191 17.88 -8.28 10.71
C GLY A 191 16.47 -8.44 10.13
N LYS A 192 15.65 -9.25 10.80
CA LYS A 192 14.27 -9.53 10.38
C LYS A 192 13.42 -8.28 10.47
N THR A 193 12.60 -8.04 9.45
CA THR A 193 11.57 -7.01 9.45
C THR A 193 10.24 -7.61 8.99
N SER A 194 9.15 -7.09 9.53
CA SER A 194 7.79 -7.28 9.02
C SER A 194 7.19 -5.98 8.46
N LEU A 195 7.95 -4.89 8.48
CA LEU A 195 7.48 -3.56 8.09
C LEU A 195 7.59 -3.36 6.58
N GLY A 196 6.45 -3.17 5.93
CA GLY A 196 6.34 -2.68 4.57
C GLY A 196 6.08 -1.18 4.53
N TYR A 197 5.57 -0.73 3.40
CA TYR A 197 5.09 0.64 3.22
C TYR A 197 3.76 0.66 2.48
N THR A 198 3.06 1.78 2.63
CA THR A 198 1.88 2.10 1.83
C THR A 198 1.83 3.60 1.56
N GLY A 199 1.11 4.00 0.51
CA GLY A 199 1.03 5.38 0.10
C GLY A 199 0.24 5.60 -1.18
N PHE A 200 0.29 6.83 -1.67
CA PHE A 200 -0.29 7.22 -2.94
C PHE A 200 0.75 7.96 -3.78
N GLU A 201 0.65 7.80 -5.09
CA GLU A 201 1.57 8.42 -6.05
C GLU A 201 0.81 9.03 -7.21
N ASN A 202 1.22 10.23 -7.61
CA ASN A 202 0.83 10.87 -8.86
C ASN A 202 1.79 10.41 -9.97
N GLN A 203 1.29 9.60 -10.90
CA GLN A 203 2.03 9.25 -12.12
C GLN A 203 1.27 9.79 -13.31
N ASP A 204 1.87 10.76 -14.00
CA ASP A 204 1.32 11.40 -15.21
C ASP A 204 -0.11 11.94 -15.03
N GLY A 205 -0.41 12.50 -13.86
CA GLY A 205 -1.72 13.06 -13.53
C GLY A 205 -2.75 12.02 -13.07
N VAL A 206 -2.35 10.76 -12.89
CA VAL A 206 -3.20 9.67 -12.38
C VAL A 206 -2.86 9.40 -10.92
N ALA A 207 -3.89 9.27 -10.08
CA ALA A 207 -3.74 8.84 -8.69
C ALA A 207 -3.57 7.32 -8.60
N ASN A 208 -2.54 6.87 -7.89
CA ASN A 208 -2.23 5.46 -7.74
C ASN A 208 -2.05 5.10 -6.27
N LEU A 209 -2.40 3.88 -5.87
CA LEU A 209 -2.04 3.32 -4.58
C LEU A 209 -0.69 2.60 -4.70
N SER A 210 0.22 2.87 -3.80
CA SER A 210 1.57 2.28 -3.77
C SER A 210 1.78 1.52 -2.47
N PHE A 211 2.35 0.32 -2.56
CA PHE A 211 2.60 -0.53 -1.42
C PHE A 211 3.68 -1.57 -1.73
N GLY A 212 4.36 -2.05 -0.71
CA GLY A 212 5.46 -3.00 -0.93
C GLY A 212 6.23 -3.34 0.34
N PHE A 213 7.34 -4.03 0.14
CA PHE A 213 8.16 -4.59 1.21
C PHE A 213 9.62 -4.77 0.78
N PRO A 214 10.62 -4.47 1.65
CA PRO A 214 10.46 -3.83 2.94
C PRO A 214 10.13 -2.34 2.78
N TYR A 215 10.03 -1.59 3.87
CA TYR A 215 9.52 -0.22 3.85
C TYR A 215 10.30 0.76 2.95
N GLN A 216 9.61 1.81 2.52
CA GLN A 216 10.18 3.03 1.98
C GLN A 216 9.40 4.24 2.50
N GLU A 217 10.04 5.41 2.52
CA GLU A 217 9.37 6.69 2.75
C GLU A 217 9.79 7.67 1.65
N THR A 218 8.83 8.17 0.89
CA THR A 218 9.07 9.07 -0.24
C THR A 218 8.08 10.23 -0.26
N PRO A 219 8.48 11.39 -0.79
CA PRO A 219 9.85 11.76 -1.18
C PRO A 219 10.71 12.20 0.02
N ARG A 220 10.14 12.14 1.22
CA ARG A 220 10.78 12.49 2.48
C ARG A 220 10.30 11.53 3.57
N SER A 221 11.15 11.33 4.58
CA SER A 221 10.80 10.53 5.76
C SER A 221 10.27 11.44 6.86
N TYR A 222 9.15 11.07 7.48
CA TYR A 222 8.57 11.85 8.56
C TYR A 222 9.03 11.33 9.93
N ILE A 223 10.06 11.97 10.48
CA ILE A 223 10.70 11.50 11.73
C ILE A 223 10.02 12.07 12.98
N ARG A 224 9.64 13.36 12.94
CA ARG A 224 8.99 14.06 14.06
C ARG A 224 8.27 15.31 13.58
N LYS A 225 7.50 15.94 14.47
CA LYS A 225 6.71 17.15 14.19
C LYS A 225 7.55 18.22 13.47
N LEU A 226 7.09 18.60 12.27
CA LEU A 226 7.71 19.62 11.41
C LEU A 226 9.19 19.33 11.09
N THR A 227 9.58 18.07 10.97
CA THR A 227 10.93 17.70 10.53
C THR A 227 10.84 16.56 9.51
N LEU A 228 11.15 16.89 8.26
CA LEU A 228 11.30 15.95 7.16
C LEU A 228 12.77 15.61 6.97
N ALA A 229 13.09 14.32 7.03
CA ALA A 229 14.39 13.81 6.61
C ALA A 229 14.34 13.39 5.12
N PRO A 230 15.49 13.15 4.48
CA PRO A 230 15.53 12.63 3.13
C PRO A 230 14.78 11.29 2.99
N ALA A 231 14.46 10.93 1.75
CA ALA A 231 13.79 9.66 1.45
C ALA A 231 14.64 8.47 1.89
N VAL A 232 13.97 7.35 2.19
CA VAL A 232 14.62 6.08 2.53
C VAL A 232 13.95 4.94 1.78
N LYS A 233 14.75 3.98 1.31
CA LYS A 233 14.29 2.74 0.69
C LYS A 233 15.05 1.57 1.29
N ALA A 234 14.35 0.68 2.01
CA ALA A 234 14.97 -0.46 2.66
C ALA A 234 15.15 -1.65 1.71
N PHE A 235 16.13 -2.49 2.01
CA PHE A 235 16.46 -3.75 1.34
C PHE A 235 16.86 -4.84 2.35
#